data_AF-A0A7W0WK12-F1
#
_entry.id   AF-A0A7W0WK12-F1
#
_cell.length_a   1.000
_cell.length_b   1.000
_cell.length_c   1.000
_cell.angle_alpha   90.00
_cell.angle_beta   90.00
_cell.angle_gamma   90.00
#
_symmetry.space_group_name_H-M   'P 1'
#
loop_
_entity.id
_entity.type
_entity.pdbx_description
1 polymer ?
#
loop_
_entity_poly.entity_id
_entity_poly.type
_entity_poly.pdbx_seq_one_letter_code
_entity_poly.pdbx_strand_id
1 'polypeptide(L)' 'MSTHPIDQLVLVYNADAGLASALQDSAKKLFQLNGCTLCSITHGVAGERTEWKECKAAFGVPVAYFHRDDMPDDLRAATS' A
#
# COMPACT_ATOMS: atom_id res chain seq x y z
N MET A 1 -24.20 18.08 -4.39
CA MET A 1 -22.90 17.45 -4.14
C MET A 1 -22.27 17.25 -5.50
N SER A 2 -21.21 17.98 -5.83
CA SER A 2 -20.50 17.79 -7.10
C SER A 2 -19.77 16.45 -7.02
N THR A 3 -20.28 15.44 -7.71
CA THR A 3 -19.62 14.14 -7.87
C THR A 3 -18.53 14.32 -8.91
N HIS A 4 -17.33 14.67 -8.45
CA HIS A 4 -16.15 14.55 -9.29
C HIS A 4 -15.83 13.06 -9.44
N PRO A 5 -15.66 12.55 -10.67
CA PRO A 5 -15.20 11.18 -10.86
C PRO A 5 -13.82 11.02 -10.21
N ILE A 6 -13.60 9.87 -9.57
CA ILE A 6 -12.29 9.49 -9.07
C ILE A 6 -11.56 8.80 -10.21
N ASP A 7 -10.42 9.35 -10.63
CA ASP A 7 -9.65 8.80 -11.75
C ASP A 7 -8.60 7.76 -11.31
N GLN A 8 -8.17 7.79 -10.04
CA GLN A 8 -7.14 6.90 -9.49
C GLN A 8 -7.22 6.83 -7.96
N LEU A 9 -6.84 5.69 -7.39
CA LEU A 9 -6.56 5.53 -5.96
C LEU A 9 -5.05 5.41 -5.72
N VAL A 10 -4.55 6.16 -4.74
CA VAL A 10 -3.15 6.06 -4.29
C VAL A 10 -3.12 5.53 -2.87
N LEU A 11 -2.37 4.46 -2.67
CA LEU A 11 -2.24 3.76 -1.40
C LEU A 11 -0.82 3.93 -0.87
N VAL A 12 -0.68 4.61 0.27
CA VAL A 12 0.62 4.86 0.90
C VAL A 12 0.82 3.91 2.08
N TYR A 13 1.78 3.00 1.94
CA TYR A 13 2.22 2.14 3.02
C TYR A 13 2.96 2.94 4.08
N ASN A 14 2.57 2.80 5.35
CA ASN A 14 3.33 3.31 6.50
C ASN A 14 4.54 2.41 6.81
N ALA A 15 5.39 2.22 5.81
CA ALA A 15 6.64 1.49 5.87
C ALA A 15 7.63 2.23 4.96
N ASP A 16 8.93 1.96 5.16
CA ASP A 16 9.99 2.49 4.30
C ASP A 16 10.34 1.47 3.22
N ALA A 17 10.57 1.91 1.98
CA ALA A 17 10.83 1.04 0.84
C ALA A 17 12.04 0.12 1.06
N GLY A 18 13.08 0.63 1.74
CA GLY A 18 14.28 -0.14 2.11
C GLY A 18 14.04 -1.26 3.13
N LEU A 19 12.97 -1.17 3.93
CA LEU A 19 12.59 -2.24 4.86
C LEU A 19 11.74 -3.32 4.17
N ALA A 20 11.01 -2.97 3.10
CA ALA A 20 10.21 -3.90 2.31
C ALA A 20 11.07 -4.85 1.46
N SER A 21 12.18 -4.38 0.88
CA SER A 21 13.13 -5.25 0.16
C SER A 21 13.77 -6.28 1.09
N ALA A 22 14.13 -5.88 2.31
CA ALA A 22 14.64 -6.80 3.33
C ALA A 22 13.59 -7.78 3.88
N LEU A 23 12.29 -7.55 3.65
CA LEU A 23 11.19 -8.42 4.06
C LEU A 23 11.00 -9.61 3.11
N GLN A 24 11.36 -9.46 1.83
CA GLN A 24 11.27 -10.54 0.82
C GLN A 24 12.22 -11.71 1.15
N ASP A 25 13.37 -11.42 1.76
CA ASP A 25 14.39 -12.43 2.10
C ASP A 25 14.11 -13.21 3.39
N SER A 26 13.10 -12.84 4.19
CA SER A 26 12.95 -13.38 5.53
C SER A 26 11.51 -13.38 6.01
N ALA A 27 10.82 -14.50 5.78
CA ALA A 27 9.51 -14.85 6.36
C ALA A 27 9.42 -14.73 7.91
N LYS A 28 10.52 -14.40 8.61
CA LYS A 28 10.59 -14.22 10.06
C LYS A 28 10.21 -12.81 10.58
N LYS A 29 10.07 -11.79 9.72
CA LYS A 29 9.74 -10.40 10.14
C LYS A 29 8.25 -10.06 10.11
N LEU A 30 7.37 -11.06 10.27
CA LEU A 30 5.93 -10.87 10.50
C LEU A 30 5.64 -9.86 11.65
N PHE A 31 6.60 -9.64 12.55
CA PHE A 31 6.58 -8.62 13.62
C PHE A 31 6.82 -7.15 13.20
N GLN A 32 7.27 -6.85 11.97
CA GLN A 32 7.44 -5.46 11.49
C GLN A 32 6.23 -4.95 10.69
N LEU A 33 5.25 -5.81 10.37
CA LEU A 33 3.93 -5.40 9.88
C LEU A 33 3.08 -4.73 10.98
N ASN A 34 3.50 -4.79 12.25
CA ASN A 34 2.77 -4.22 13.38
C ASN A 34 2.61 -2.68 13.31
N GLY A 35 3.42 -1.97 12.51
CA GLY A 35 3.31 -0.52 12.30
C GLY A 35 2.54 -0.10 11.05
N CYS A 36 2.25 -1.03 10.13
CA CYS A 36 1.62 -0.73 8.83
C CYS A 36 0.35 -1.57 8.65
N THR A 37 -0.79 -1.03 9.10
CA THR A 37 -2.10 -1.67 8.94
C THR A 37 -2.46 -1.93 7.48
N LEU A 38 -2.07 -1.03 6.57
CA LEU A 38 -2.29 -1.25 5.14
C LEU A 38 -1.50 -2.46 4.62
N CYS A 39 -0.28 -2.65 5.10
CA CYS A 39 0.55 -3.79 4.73
C CYS A 39 -0.08 -5.11 5.22
N SER A 40 -0.66 -5.13 6.43
CA SER A 40 -1.26 -6.34 7.00
C SER A 40 -2.55 -6.77 6.30
N ILE A 41 -3.33 -5.83 5.76
CA ILE A 41 -4.54 -6.13 4.98
C ILE A 41 -4.25 -6.44 3.51
N THR A 42 -3.15 -5.93 2.94
CA THR A 42 -2.80 -6.16 1.53
C THR A 42 -1.90 -7.38 1.32
N HIS A 43 -1.04 -7.71 2.28
CA HIS A 43 -0.02 -8.77 2.16
C HIS A 43 -0.19 -9.87 3.21
N GLY A 44 0.19 -11.09 2.82
CA GLY A 44 0.33 -12.27 3.66
C GLY A 44 1.74 -12.86 3.57
N VAL A 45 1.93 -14.09 4.05
CA VAL A 45 3.24 -14.75 4.12
C VAL A 45 3.90 -14.95 2.75
N ALA A 46 3.09 -15.08 1.69
CA ALA A 46 3.55 -15.37 0.33
C ALA A 46 3.30 -14.21 -0.65
N GLY A 47 3.14 -12.97 -0.15
CA GLY A 47 2.91 -11.78 -0.97
C GLY A 47 1.48 -11.25 -0.90
N GLU A 48 1.01 -10.58 -1.96
CA GLU A 48 -0.29 -9.93 -2.02
C GLU A 48 -1.45 -10.93 -1.83
N ARG A 49 -2.35 -10.66 -0.88
CA ARG A 49 -3.51 -11.50 -0.55
C ARG A 49 -4.51 -11.58 -1.70
N THR A 50 -5.14 -12.73 -1.88
CA THR A 50 -6.14 -12.93 -2.93
C THR A 50 -7.37 -12.05 -2.69
N GLU A 51 -7.84 -11.95 -1.45
CA GLU A 51 -8.97 -11.09 -1.06
C GLU A 51 -8.69 -9.62 -1.37
N TRP A 52 -7.43 -9.20 -1.22
CA TRP A 52 -7.00 -7.85 -1.58
C TRP A 52 -6.99 -7.65 -3.10
N LYS A 53 -6.55 -8.64 -3.89
CA LYS A 53 -6.60 -8.57 -5.36
C LYS A 53 -8.03 -8.41 -5.88
N GLU A 54 -8.97 -9.15 -5.31
CA GLU A 54 -10.39 -9.07 -5.65
C GLU A 54 -10.97 -7.70 -5.28
N CYS A 55 -10.68 -7.20 -4.07
CA CYS A 55 -11.08 -5.87 -3.63
C CYS A 55 -10.53 -4.77 -4.56
N LYS A 56 -9.23 -4.85 -4.89
CA LYS A 56 -8.55 -3.93 -5.81
C LYS A 56 -9.20 -3.92 -7.20
N ALA A 57 -9.57 -5.08 -7.72
CA ALA A 57 -10.25 -5.19 -9.00
C ALA A 57 -11.65 -4.55 -8.98
N ALA A 58 -12.32 -4.56 -7.82
CA ALA A 58 -13.66 -3.99 -7.66
C ALA A 58 -13.68 -2.45 -7.62
N PHE A 59 -12.53 -1.78 -7.44
CA PHE A 59 -12.50 -0.31 -7.41
C PHE A 59 -12.80 0.34 -8.75
N GLY A 60 -12.61 -0.36 -9.87
CA GLY A 60 -12.92 0.18 -11.21
C GLY A 60 -12.02 1.33 -11.66
N VAL A 61 -10.98 1.66 -10.89
CA VAL A 61 -10.00 2.71 -11.19
C VAL A 61 -8.58 2.17 -10.95
N PRO A 62 -7.55 2.72 -11.64
CA PRO A 62 -6.16 2.40 -11.37
C PRO A 62 -5.80 2.59 -9.90
N VAL A 63 -4.93 1.71 -9.40
CA VAL A 63 -4.41 1.77 -8.03
C VAL A 63 -2.90 1.84 -8.08
N ALA A 64 -2.34 2.91 -7.52
CA ALA A 64 -0.90 3.09 -7.37
C ALA A 64 -0.49 2.92 -5.90
N TYR A 65 0.75 2.48 -5.68
CA TYR A 65 1.29 2.20 -4.36
C TYR A 65 2.60 2.96 -4.16
N PHE A 66 2.76 3.51 -2.96
CA PHE A 66 4.00 4.13 -2.50
C PHE A 66 4.27 3.74 -1.06
N HIS A 67 5.52 3.77 -0.66
CA HIS A 67 5.97 3.83 0.72
C HIS A 67 6.04 5.28 1.19
N ARG A 68 6.04 5.48 2.50
CA ARG A 68 6.06 6.84 3.10
C ARG A 68 7.29 7.65 2.68
N ASP A 69 8.42 6.98 2.50
CA ASP A 69 9.70 7.57 2.14
C ASP A 69 9.90 7.74 0.62
N ASP A 70 9.20 6.96 -0.21
CA ASP A 70 9.34 6.99 -1.68
C ASP A 70 8.19 7.74 -2.41
N MET A 71 7.17 8.20 -1.68
CA MET A 71 6.06 8.92 -2.33
C MET A 71 6.51 10.27 -2.93
N PRO A 72 6.01 10.61 -4.13
CA PRO A 72 6.17 11.91 -4.79
C PRO A 72 5.79 13.12 -3.92
N ASP A 73 6.41 14.27 -4.19
CA ASP A 73 6.22 15.50 -3.40
C ASP A 73 4.79 16.06 -3.45
N ASP A 74 4.10 15.93 -4.58
CA ASP A 74 2.70 16.32 -4.74
C ASP A 74 1.77 15.49 -3.83
N LEU A 75 2.01 14.19 -3.75
CA LEU A 75 1.29 13.29 -2.84
C LEU A 75 1.63 13.54 -1.37
N ARG A 76 2.90 13.82 -1.07
CA ARG A 76 3.34 14.20 0.27
C ARG A 76 2.66 15.48 0.74
N ALA A 77 2.54 16.48 -0.13
CA ALA A 77 1.86 17.74 0.18
C ALA A 77 0.34 17.57 0.39
N ALA A 78 -0.27 16.55 -0.23
CA ALA A 78 -1.69 16.27 -0.11
C ALA A 78 -2.07 15.41 1.13
N THR A 79 -1.08 14.85 1.83
CA THR A 79 -1.26 13.87 2.91
C THR A 79 -0.71 14.32 4.27
N SER A 80 -0.15 15.54 4.35
CA SER A 80 0.44 16.16 5.55
C SER A 80 -0.58 16.78 6.51
#